data_AF-A0A1F7S5R1-F1
#
_entry.id   AF-A0A1F7S5R1-F1
#
_cell.length_a   1.000
_cell.length_b   1.000
_cell.length_c   1.000
_cell.angle_alpha   90.00
_cell.angle_beta   90.00
_cell.angle_gamma   90.00
#
_symmetry.space_group_name_H-M   'P 1'
#
loop_
_entity.id
_entity.type
_entity.pdbx_description
1 polymer ?
#
loop_
_entity_poly.entity_id
_entity_poly.type
_entity_poly.pdbx_seq_one_letter_code
_entity_poly.pdbx_strand_id
1 'polypeptide(L)'
;MLQLRNAFPFDSIPGYLVFDRDTTFSFQVKQFIKDMEIKPIIIGYQAPWQKGVAECWILSIRTEMLNHVIIFNENHLRRLIKDYITYYNNDRCHLTLERNSPNGREFQKKPSESAKVIALPRLGGLQHKDEWCEAT
;
A
#
# COMPACT_ATOMS: atom_id res chain seq x y z
N MET A 1 7.36 -5.52 -19.51
CA MET A 1 7.57 -6.76 -18.73
C MET A 1 8.06 -6.55 -17.29
N LEU A 2 8.77 -5.47 -16.94
CA LEU A 2 9.37 -5.31 -15.59
C LEU A 2 8.38 -5.17 -14.41
N GLN A 3 7.13 -4.76 -14.62
CA GLN A 3 6.25 -4.36 -13.50
C GLN A 3 5.67 -5.54 -12.71
N LEU A 4 5.19 -6.62 -13.37
CA LEU A 4 4.57 -7.75 -12.67
C LEU A 4 5.60 -8.63 -11.94
N ARG A 5 6.78 -8.84 -12.54
CA ARG A 5 7.87 -9.59 -11.91
C ARG A 5 8.39 -8.92 -10.62
N ASN A 6 8.33 -7.59 -10.56
CA ASN A 6 8.73 -6.85 -9.35
C ASN A 6 7.61 -6.79 -8.30
N ALA A 7 6.35 -7.00 -8.70
CA ALA A 7 5.21 -7.03 -7.79
C ALA A 7 5.13 -8.34 -6.99
N PHE A 8 5.63 -9.44 -7.56
CA PHE A 8 5.68 -10.76 -6.93
C PHE A 8 7.10 -11.30 -6.95
N PRO A 9 7.84 -11.28 -5.83
CA PRO A 9 8.98 -12.18 -5.70
C PRO A 9 8.44 -13.62 -5.86
N PHE A 10 9.17 -14.47 -6.57
CA PHE A 10 8.75 -15.85 -6.92
C PHE A 10 8.33 -16.72 -5.72
N ASP A 11 8.63 -16.26 -4.50
CA ASP A 11 8.34 -16.93 -3.24
C ASP A 11 6.91 -16.67 -2.71
N SER A 12 6.15 -15.76 -3.32
CA SER A 12 4.76 -15.44 -2.94
C SER A 12 3.86 -15.23 -4.16
N ILE A 13 3.67 -16.28 -4.97
CA ILE A 13 2.82 -16.23 -6.15
C ILE A 13 1.34 -16.30 -5.72
N PRO A 14 0.49 -15.31 -6.07
CA PRO A 14 -0.92 -15.35 -5.70
C PRO A 14 -1.69 -16.37 -6.55
N GLY A 15 -2.66 -17.08 -5.96
CA GLY A 15 -3.50 -18.01 -6.73
C GLY A 15 -4.42 -17.34 -7.76
N TYR A 16 -4.75 -16.05 -7.56
CA TYR A 16 -5.64 -15.28 -8.41
C TYR A 16 -5.11 -13.88 -8.65
N LEU A 17 -5.39 -13.31 -9.83
CA LEU A 17 -5.10 -11.93 -10.15
C LEU A 17 -6.33 -11.27 -10.78
N VAL A 18 -6.81 -10.20 -10.15
CA VAL A 18 -8.01 -9.48 -10.59
C VAL A 18 -7.62 -8.46 -11.65
N PHE A 19 -8.25 -8.57 -12.82
CA PHE A 19 -8.09 -7.70 -13.95
C PHE A 19 -9.36 -6.88 -14.20
N ASP A 20 -9.13 -5.59 -14.24
CA ASP A 20 -9.72 -4.63 -15.12
C ASP A 20 -9.90 -5.14 -16.59
N ARG A 21 -10.82 -4.55 -17.38
CA ARG A 21 -11.07 -4.94 -18.79
C ARG A 21 -10.21 -4.19 -19.82
N ASP A 22 -9.24 -3.41 -19.37
CA ASP A 22 -8.35 -2.67 -20.26
C ASP A 22 -7.49 -3.64 -21.09
N THR A 23 -7.24 -3.23 -22.31
CA THR A 23 -6.39 -3.89 -23.29
C THR A 23 -4.91 -3.55 -23.13
N THR A 24 -4.54 -2.64 -22.21
CA THR A 24 -3.16 -2.22 -21.93
C THR A 24 -2.20 -3.37 -21.62
N PHE A 25 -2.68 -4.51 -21.09
CA PHE A 25 -1.84 -5.67 -20.83
C PHE A 25 -1.48 -6.43 -22.12
N SER A 26 -0.21 -6.33 -22.52
CA SER A 26 0.36 -7.04 -23.67
C SER A 26 0.19 -8.56 -23.59
N PHE A 27 0.25 -9.23 -24.75
CA PHE A 27 0.25 -10.70 -24.86
C PHE A 27 1.30 -11.35 -23.94
N GLN A 28 2.49 -10.77 -23.86
CA GLN A 28 3.60 -11.26 -23.04
C GLN A 28 3.25 -11.31 -21.55
N VAL A 29 2.50 -10.32 -21.05
CA VAL A 29 2.02 -10.30 -19.67
C VAL A 29 1.02 -11.42 -19.42
N LYS A 30 0.09 -11.62 -20.36
CA LYS A 30 -0.91 -12.71 -20.26
C LYS A 30 -0.24 -14.08 -20.27
N GLN A 31 0.83 -14.25 -21.03
CA GLN A 31 1.61 -15.49 -21.05
C GLN A 31 2.34 -15.71 -19.72
N PHE A 32 3.02 -14.69 -19.19
CA PHE A 32 3.70 -14.77 -17.89
C PHE A 32 2.75 -15.17 -16.73
N ILE A 33 1.52 -14.64 -16.72
CA ILE A 33 0.50 -15.00 -15.70
C ILE A 33 0.14 -16.49 -15.79
N LYS A 34 0.01 -17.03 -17.01
CA LYS A 34 -0.23 -18.47 -17.23
C LYS A 34 0.94 -19.31 -16.79
N ASP A 35 2.16 -18.89 -17.12
CA ASP A 35 3.40 -19.60 -16.77
C ASP A 35 3.62 -19.64 -15.24
N MET A 36 3.09 -18.66 -14.50
CA MET A 36 3.09 -18.64 -13.03
C MET A 36 1.88 -19.37 -12.40
N GLU A 37 1.04 -20.05 -13.18
CA GLU A 37 -0.18 -20.73 -12.70
C GLU A 37 -1.19 -19.81 -11.98
N ILE A 38 -1.11 -18.50 -12.21
CA ILE A 38 -2.01 -17.51 -11.62
C ILE A 38 -3.32 -17.50 -12.41
N LYS A 39 -4.46 -17.60 -11.73
CA LYS A 39 -5.78 -17.55 -12.38
C LYS A 39 -6.25 -16.10 -12.57
N PRO A 40 -6.39 -15.59 -13.81
CA PRO A 40 -6.93 -14.25 -14.03
C PRO A 40 -8.44 -14.22 -13.78
N ILE A 41 -8.90 -13.27 -12.98
CA ILE A 41 -10.32 -12.96 -12.77
C ILE A 41 -10.61 -11.62 -13.43
N ILE A 42 -11.42 -11.59 -14.47
CA ILE A 42 -11.83 -10.33 -15.12
C ILE A 42 -13.08 -9.79 -14.42
N ILE A 43 -13.07 -8.53 -14.01
CA ILE A 43 -14.23 -7.87 -13.39
C ILE A 43 -15.45 -7.84 -14.34
N GLY A 44 -16.65 -7.72 -13.79
CA GLY A 44 -17.92 -7.52 -14.49
C GLY A 44 -17.96 -6.23 -15.31
N TYR A 45 -18.83 -6.18 -16.34
CA TYR A 45 -18.91 -5.01 -17.24
C TYR A 45 -19.56 -3.87 -16.48
N GLN A 46 -18.95 -2.68 -16.54
CA GLN A 46 -19.39 -1.51 -15.80
C GLN A 46 -19.57 -1.77 -14.29
N ALA A 47 -18.67 -2.57 -13.70
CA ALA A 47 -18.70 -2.95 -12.29
C ALA A 47 -17.58 -2.28 -11.46
N PRO A 48 -17.63 -0.95 -11.25
CA PRO A 48 -16.56 -0.22 -10.55
C PRO A 48 -16.35 -0.69 -9.10
N TRP A 49 -17.38 -1.21 -8.44
CA TRP A 49 -17.29 -1.72 -7.07
C TRP A 49 -16.32 -2.91 -6.93
N GLN A 50 -16.09 -3.67 -8.01
CA GLN A 50 -15.17 -4.82 -7.99
C GLN A 50 -13.68 -4.41 -8.01
N LYS A 51 -13.40 -3.12 -8.23
CA LYS A 51 -12.05 -2.53 -8.15
C LYS A 51 -11.82 -1.71 -6.88
N GLY A 52 -12.79 -1.70 -5.96
CA GLY A 52 -12.81 -0.78 -4.83
C GLY A 52 -11.50 -0.73 -4.05
N VAL A 53 -10.88 -1.89 -3.78
CA VAL A 53 -9.62 -1.96 -3.02
C VAL A 53 -8.48 -1.23 -3.73
N ALA A 54 -8.26 -1.49 -5.02
CA ALA A 54 -7.18 -0.87 -5.79
C ALA A 54 -7.41 0.63 -5.96
N GLU A 55 -8.64 1.03 -6.28
CA GLU A 55 -9.00 2.45 -6.43
C GLU A 55 -8.88 3.21 -5.10
N CYS A 56 -9.34 2.62 -3.99
CA CYS A 56 -9.17 3.20 -2.66
C CYS A 56 -7.69 3.35 -2.28
N TRP A 57 -6.85 2.38 -2.64
CA TRP A 57 -5.41 2.46 -2.41
C TRP A 57 -4.77 3.62 -3.20
N ILE A 58 -5.09 3.72 -4.50
CA ILE A 58 -4.60 4.81 -5.38
C ILE A 58 -5.08 6.17 -4.86
N LEU A 59 -6.34 6.27 -4.45
CA LEU A 59 -6.87 7.51 -3.87
C LEU A 59 -6.11 7.87 -2.59
N SER A 60 -5.86 6.91 -1.70
CA SER A 60 -5.17 7.14 -0.42
C SER A 60 -3.78 7.73 -0.63
N ILE A 61 -2.94 7.12 -1.50
CA ILE A 61 -1.59 7.65 -1.76
C ILE A 61 -1.62 9.04 -2.40
N ARG A 62 -2.62 9.31 -3.25
CA ARG A 62 -2.78 10.63 -3.86
C ARG A 62 -3.14 11.69 -2.83
N THR A 63 -4.14 11.43 -2.00
CA THR A 63 -4.65 12.39 -1.01
C THR A 63 -3.71 12.57 0.16
N GLU A 64 -2.98 11.53 0.57
CA GLU A 64 -2.13 11.59 1.77
C GLU A 64 -0.70 12.04 1.47
N MET A 65 -0.23 11.93 0.22
CA MET A 65 1.16 12.22 -0.14
C MET A 65 1.32 12.93 -1.49
N LEU A 66 0.87 12.33 -2.61
CA LEU A 66 1.30 12.81 -3.94
C LEU A 66 0.76 14.20 -4.29
N ASN A 67 -0.39 14.60 -3.75
CA ASN A 67 -0.93 15.95 -3.95
C ASN A 67 -0.18 17.03 -3.14
N HIS A 68 0.72 16.64 -2.23
CA HIS A 68 1.43 17.54 -1.32
C HIS A 68 2.93 17.66 -1.60
N VAL A 69 3.45 16.91 -2.58
CA VAL A 69 4.89 16.84 -2.86
C VAL A 69 5.17 17.14 -4.33
N ILE A 70 6.16 17.99 -4.58
CA ILE A 70 6.68 18.22 -5.93
C ILE A 70 7.66 17.10 -6.29
N ILE A 71 7.33 16.35 -7.34
CA ILE A 71 8.13 15.21 -7.80
C ILE A 71 9.14 15.68 -8.86
N PHE A 72 10.42 15.69 -8.49
CA PHE A 72 11.50 16.11 -9.39
C PHE A 72 11.87 15.09 -10.49
N ASN A 73 11.79 13.79 -10.21
CA ASN A 73 12.12 12.74 -11.16
C ASN A 73 11.56 11.38 -10.73
N GLU A 74 11.70 10.37 -11.59
CA GLU A 74 11.20 9.02 -11.34
C GLU A 74 11.85 8.35 -10.11
N ASN A 75 13.15 8.53 -9.88
CA ASN A 75 13.83 7.96 -8.71
C ASN A 75 13.30 8.56 -7.42
N HIS A 76 13.03 9.86 -7.42
CA HIS A 76 12.38 10.54 -6.30
C HIS A 76 10.98 9.97 -6.05
N LEU A 77 10.16 9.80 -7.09
CA LEU A 77 8.84 9.18 -6.97
C LEU A 77 8.92 7.76 -6.41
N ARG A 78 9.85 6.93 -6.91
CA ARG A 78 10.03 5.55 -6.45
C ARG A 78 10.39 5.49 -4.97
N ARG A 79 11.25 6.40 -4.50
CA ARG A 79 11.58 6.51 -3.07
C ARG A 79 10.35 6.89 -2.25
N LEU A 80 9.61 7.92 -2.66
CA LEU A 80 8.39 8.35 -1.96
C LEU A 80 7.33 7.25 -1.90
N ILE A 81 7.10 6.53 -3.02
CA ILE A 81 6.17 5.40 -3.06
C ILE A 81 6.64 4.28 -2.10
N LYS A 82 7.94 3.98 -2.02
CA LYS A 82 8.46 2.98 -1.10
C LYS A 82 8.23 3.37 0.37
N ASP A 83 8.46 4.64 0.69
CA ASP A 83 8.20 5.18 2.03
C ASP A 83 6.69 5.13 2.35
N TYR A 84 5.83 5.46 1.38
CA TYR A 84 4.38 5.36 1.50
C TYR A 84 3.91 3.92 1.72
N ILE A 85 4.43 2.94 0.97
CA ILE A 85 4.08 1.52 1.15
C ILE A 85 4.45 1.06 2.57
N THR A 86 5.61 1.47 3.06
CA THR A 86 6.07 1.15 4.43
C THR A 86 5.12 1.73 5.47
N TYR A 87 4.76 3.01 5.33
CA TYR A 87 3.77 3.67 6.19
C TYR A 87 2.39 2.99 6.11
N TYR A 88 1.89 2.73 4.90
CA TYR A 88 0.56 2.16 4.66
C TYR A 88 0.39 0.79 5.29
N ASN A 89 1.42 -0.07 5.19
CA ASN A 89 1.38 -1.44 5.67
C ASN A 89 1.69 -1.58 7.16
N ASN A 90 2.49 -0.69 7.74
CA ASN A 90 2.95 -0.84 9.13
C ASN A 90 2.28 0.14 10.11
N ASP A 91 1.99 1.38 9.68
CA ASP A 91 1.60 2.47 10.57
C ASP A 91 0.16 2.97 10.34
N ARG A 92 -0.30 3.05 9.08
CA ARG A 92 -1.61 3.60 8.73
C ARG A 92 -2.74 2.78 9.35
N CYS A 93 -3.67 3.45 10.02
CA CYS A 93 -4.86 2.84 10.59
C CYS A 93 -5.94 2.60 9.52
N HIS A 94 -6.47 1.39 9.45
CA HIS A 94 -7.56 1.02 8.54
C HIS A 94 -8.82 0.68 9.33
N LEU A 95 -9.94 1.33 9.03
CA LEU A 95 -11.21 1.09 9.73
C LEU A 95 -11.69 -0.36 9.55
N THR A 96 -11.48 -0.95 8.38
CA THR A 96 -11.82 -2.34 8.07
C THR A 96 -10.95 -3.36 8.81
N LEU A 97 -9.83 -2.93 9.39
CA LEU A 97 -8.91 -3.75 10.17
C LEU A 97 -8.95 -3.34 11.65
N GLU A 98 -10.10 -2.89 12.15
CA GLU A 98 -10.26 -2.46 13.56
C GLU A 98 -9.29 -1.36 13.98
N ARG A 99 -8.99 -0.43 13.05
CA ARG A 99 -7.96 0.62 13.19
C ARG A 99 -6.52 0.10 13.29
N ASN A 100 -6.26 -1.14 12.90
CA ASN A 100 -4.94 -1.70 12.78
C ASN A 100 -4.32 -1.42 11.39
N SER A 101 -3.03 -1.76 11.22
CA SER A 101 -2.34 -1.75 9.93
C SER A 101 -2.37 -3.14 9.27
N PRO A 102 -2.16 -3.25 7.94
CA PRO A 102 -2.18 -4.52 7.21
C PRO A 102 -1.20 -5.57 7.76
N ASN A 103 0.00 -5.17 8.16
CA ASN A 103 0.98 -6.07 8.76
C ASN A 103 0.78 -6.26 10.27
N GLY A 104 -0.22 -5.62 10.84
CA GLY A 104 -0.42 -5.52 12.28
C GLY A 104 0.55 -4.53 12.91
N ARG A 105 0.01 -3.67 13.76
CA ARG A 105 0.74 -2.80 14.65
C ARG A 105 0.60 -3.34 16.07
N GLU A 106 1.71 -3.38 16.78
CA GLU A 106 1.69 -3.74 18.20
C GLU A 106 0.92 -2.69 18.99
N PHE A 107 -0.02 -3.15 19.82
CA PHE A 107 -0.73 -2.28 20.74
C PHE A 107 0.21 -1.89 21.89
N GLN A 108 0.57 -0.61 21.96
CA GLN A 108 1.35 -0.08 23.08
C GLN A 108 0.42 0.28 24.23
N LYS A 109 0.57 -0.41 25.37
CA LYS A 109 -0.01 0.05 26.64
C LYS A 109 0.76 1.27 27.13
N LYS A 110 0.08 2.20 27.80
CA LYS A 110 0.73 3.33 28.49
C LYS A 110 1.76 2.74 29.48
N PRO A 111 3.07 3.02 29.31
CA PRO A 111 4.10 2.31 30.07
C PRO A 111 4.23 2.81 31.51
N SER A 112 4.01 4.10 31.76
CA SER A 112 4.01 4.73 33.09
C SER A 112 3.00 5.88 33.14
N GLU A 113 2.63 6.36 34.34
CA GLU A 113 1.72 7.51 34.45
C GLU A 113 2.29 8.80 33.85
N SER A 114 3.61 8.95 33.92
CA SER A 114 4.36 10.08 33.37
C SER A 114 4.59 9.99 31.87
N ALA A 115 4.36 8.84 31.25
CA ALA A 115 4.56 8.64 29.81
C ALA A 115 3.66 9.58 28.99
N LYS A 116 4.23 10.11 27.90
CA LYS A 116 3.56 11.02 26.98
C LYS A 116 3.47 10.39 25.60
N VAL A 117 2.42 10.73 24.87
CA VAL A 117 2.30 10.37 23.46
C VAL A 117 3.21 11.30 22.65
N ILE A 118 4.07 10.73 21.82
CA ILE A 118 4.89 11.45 20.85
C ILE A 118 4.43 11.09 19.43
N ALA A 119 4.46 12.09 18.54
CA ALA A 119 4.15 11.91 17.13
C ALA A 119 5.46 11.75 16.34
N LEU A 120 5.74 10.54 15.86
CA LEU A 120 6.89 10.26 15.02
C LEU A 120 6.57 10.60 13.56
N PRO A 121 7.33 11.50 12.90
CA PRO A 121 7.04 11.90 11.54
C PRO A 121 7.23 10.74 10.55
N ARG A 122 6.33 10.71 9.56
CA ARG A 122 6.35 9.83 8.39
C ARG A 122 6.15 10.68 7.13
N LEU A 123 6.70 10.21 6.01
CA LEU A 123 6.54 10.86 4.70
C LEU A 123 6.93 12.36 4.72
N GLY A 124 8.05 12.68 5.35
CA GLY A 124 8.51 14.08 5.49
C GLY A 124 7.67 14.94 6.44
N GLY A 125 6.88 14.33 7.32
CA GLY A 125 6.02 15.03 8.29
C GLY A 125 4.57 15.21 7.82
N LEU A 126 4.19 14.69 6.65
CA LEU A 126 2.81 14.70 6.18
C LEU A 126 1.90 13.78 7.01
N GLN A 127 2.47 12.70 7.52
CA GLN A 127 1.78 11.71 8.34
C GLN A 127 2.58 11.45 9.62
N HIS A 128 1.93 10.88 10.62
CA HIS A 128 2.56 10.62 11.92
C HIS A 128 2.18 9.22 12.42
N LYS A 129 3.11 8.62 13.17
CA LYS A 129 2.85 7.44 14.00
C LYS A 129 2.94 7.87 15.46
N ASP A 130 1.86 7.65 16.19
CA ASP A 130 1.81 7.97 17.61
C ASP A 130 2.35 6.80 18.44
N GLU A 131 3.26 7.09 19.38
CA GLU A 131 3.86 6.12 20.29
C GLU A 131 3.95 6.69 21.71
N TRP A 132 3.95 5.81 22.72
CA TRP A 132 4.23 6.22 24.10
C TRP A 132 5.73 6.36 24.32
N CYS A 133 6.15 7.46 24.95
CA CYS A 133 7.53 7.71 25.35
C CYS A 133 7.58 8.07 26.84
N GLU A 134 8.58 7.54 27.55
CA GLU A 134 8.82 7.91 28.95
C GLU A 134 9.19 9.40 29.03
N ALA A 135 8.57 10.12 29.97
CA ALA A 135 8.98 11.49 30.23
C ALA A 135 10.37 11.46 30.89
N THR A 136 11.35 12.05 30.22
CA THR A 136 12.69 12.32 30.77
C THR A 136 12.62 13.39 31.85
#